data_AF-A0A2N2Z942-F1
#
_entry.id   AF-A0A2N2Z942-F1
#
_cell.length_a   1.000
_cell.length_b   1.000
_cell.length_c   1.000
_cell.angle_alpha   90.00
_cell.angle_beta   90.00
_cell.angle_gamma   90.00
#
_symmetry.space_group_name_H-M   'P 1'
#
loop_
_entity.id
_entity.type
_entity.pdbx_description
1 polymer ?
#
loop_
_entity_poly.entity_id
_entity_poly.type
_entity_poly.pdbx_seq_one_letter_code
_entity_poly.pdbx_strand_id
1 'polypeptide(L)'
;LEQGAFFSDYQLEHGIPVCIIGANIKNKFFSTSDPVGQYIKFGHVWLQVIGVLQKTDVTLTGFESAGVNVYNDNVYIPVKTVLMRYQNRALISGSKLQSGTARFGGNFFIFGGAPETQSSQNYHQLDRIIVQVKETVDIPSTTEVLSKMLLRRHANVKDFEIIVPELLLKQQQRTKDIFNIVLGAIAGISLVVGGIGIMNIMFASVMERIKEIGTRLAIGAKKDDIVAQFLAEAVLISVTGGFIGVILGVVLSFVITRFFGILTIVSPFSVIIAFGVSAAVGVIFGLSPAKRAAERDPIESLRYE
;
A
#
# COMPACT_ATOMS: atom_id res chain seq x y z
N LEU A 1 8.28 -17.00 -11.49
CA LEU A 1 8.43 -17.65 -12.82
C LEU A 1 7.27 -18.60 -13.00
N GLU A 2 6.76 -18.74 -14.22
CA GLU A 2 5.76 -19.74 -14.55
C GLU A 2 6.41 -21.11 -14.81
N GLN A 3 7.54 -21.11 -15.52
CA GLN A 3 8.27 -22.30 -15.94
C GLN A 3 9.78 -22.03 -15.93
N GLY A 4 10.59 -23.07 -15.68
CA GLY A 4 12.05 -23.03 -15.74
C GLY A 4 12.71 -22.41 -14.51
N ALA A 5 13.91 -21.85 -14.70
CA ALA A 5 14.76 -21.30 -13.63
C ALA A 5 15.20 -19.86 -13.92
N PHE A 6 15.57 -19.14 -12.86
CA PHE A 6 16.27 -17.85 -12.99
C PHE A 6 17.72 -18.07 -13.41
N PHE A 7 18.39 -16.98 -13.81
CA PHE A 7 19.81 -17.01 -14.16
C PHE A 7 20.65 -17.51 -12.98
N SER A 8 21.51 -18.49 -13.23
CA SER A 8 22.54 -18.93 -12.28
C SER A 8 23.72 -17.96 -12.28
N ASP A 9 24.40 -17.81 -11.14
CA ASP A 9 25.62 -16.99 -11.03
C ASP A 9 26.67 -17.39 -12.08
N TYR A 10 26.81 -18.69 -12.35
CA TYR A 10 27.71 -19.19 -13.40
C TYR A 10 27.35 -18.63 -14.79
N GLN A 11 26.05 -18.55 -15.12
CA GLN A 11 25.56 -18.01 -16.38
C GLN A 11 25.78 -16.50 -16.48
N LEU A 12 25.55 -15.77 -15.38
CA LEU A 12 25.76 -14.33 -15.29
C LEU A 12 27.24 -13.97 -15.44
N GLU A 13 28.14 -14.72 -14.80
CA GLU A 13 29.57 -14.46 -14.80
C GLU A 13 30.27 -14.89 -16.11
N HIS A 14 29.83 -15.95 -16.78
CA HIS A 14 30.49 -16.43 -17.99
C HIS A 14 29.87 -15.87 -19.29
N GLY A 15 28.79 -15.08 -19.20
CA GLY A 15 28.13 -14.51 -20.37
C GLY A 15 27.54 -15.59 -21.29
N ILE A 16 26.93 -16.61 -20.68
CA ILE A 16 26.33 -17.73 -21.39
C ILE A 16 25.13 -17.21 -22.20
N PRO A 17 24.94 -17.66 -23.46
CA PRO A 17 23.84 -17.21 -24.30
C PRO A 17 22.50 -17.83 -23.87
N VAL A 18 21.97 -17.38 -22.74
CA VAL A 18 20.66 -17.77 -22.18
C VAL A 18 19.72 -16.58 -22.10
N CYS A 19 18.42 -16.84 -22.16
CA CYS A 19 17.39 -15.83 -21.99
C CYS A 19 16.18 -16.34 -21.19
N ILE A 20 15.45 -15.39 -20.60
CA ILE A 20 14.14 -15.60 -19.98
C ILE A 20 13.13 -14.79 -20.81
N ILE A 21 11.99 -15.39 -21.15
CA ILE A 21 11.00 -14.75 -22.01
C ILE A 21 9.72 -14.38 -21.24
N GLY A 22 9.06 -13.31 -21.67
CA GLY A 22 7.73 -12.94 -21.19
C GLY A 22 6.64 -13.88 -21.70
N ALA A 23 5.50 -13.90 -21.01
CA ALA A 23 4.38 -14.79 -21.29
C ALA A 23 3.78 -14.63 -22.70
N ASN A 24 3.76 -13.41 -23.25
CA ASN A 24 3.22 -13.17 -24.59
C ASN A 24 4.18 -13.67 -25.68
N ILE A 25 5.50 -13.59 -25.45
CA ILE A 25 6.51 -14.15 -26.36
C ILE A 25 6.37 -15.67 -26.41
N LYS A 26 6.18 -16.33 -25.25
CA LYS A 26 5.87 -17.77 -25.20
C LYS A 26 4.65 -18.09 -26.08
N ASN A 27 3.54 -17.38 -25.89
CA ASN A 27 2.31 -17.64 -26.65
C ASN A 27 2.47 -17.39 -28.15
N LYS A 28 3.31 -16.44 -28.56
CA LYS A 28 3.54 -16.07 -29.96
C LYS A 28 4.50 -17.02 -30.69
N PHE A 29 5.55 -17.50 -30.02
CA PHE A 29 6.61 -18.31 -30.64
C PHE A 29 6.54 -19.80 -30.30
N PHE A 30 5.90 -20.17 -29.18
CA PHE A 30 5.85 -21.53 -28.62
C PHE A 30 4.43 -21.87 -28.14
N SER A 31 3.42 -21.72 -29.01
CA SER A 31 2.01 -21.94 -28.66
C SER A 31 1.68 -23.40 -28.29
N THR A 32 2.46 -24.35 -28.82
CA THR A 32 2.16 -25.80 -28.73
C THR A 32 3.32 -26.63 -28.16
N SER A 33 4.48 -26.01 -27.92
CA SER A 33 5.69 -26.68 -27.44
C SER A 33 6.20 -26.04 -26.15
N ASP A 34 6.93 -26.81 -25.34
CA ASP A 34 7.60 -26.27 -24.16
C ASP A 34 8.73 -25.31 -24.61
N PRO A 35 8.68 -24.02 -24.23
CA PRO A 35 9.73 -23.08 -24.59
C PRO A 35 11.05 -23.35 -23.86
N VAL A 36 11.04 -24.02 -22.71
CA VAL A 36 12.27 -24.23 -21.92
C VAL A 36 13.21 -25.21 -22.66
N GLY A 37 14.47 -24.83 -22.80
CA GLY A 37 15.50 -25.59 -23.51
C GLY A 37 15.58 -25.30 -25.01
N GLN A 38 14.58 -24.63 -25.58
CA GLN A 38 14.58 -24.22 -26.99
C GLN A 38 15.46 -23.00 -27.24
N TYR A 39 15.80 -22.75 -28.49
CA TYR A 39 16.63 -21.61 -28.90
C TYR A 39 15.81 -20.54 -29.61
N ILE A 40 16.01 -19.30 -29.21
CA ILE A 40 15.48 -18.10 -29.89
C ILE A 40 16.66 -17.33 -30.47
N LYS A 41 16.52 -16.92 -31.73
CA LYS A 41 17.49 -16.05 -32.38
C LYS A 41 17.15 -14.60 -32.12
N PHE A 42 18.10 -13.84 -31.58
CA PHE A 42 17.97 -12.40 -31.40
C PHE A 42 19.15 -11.68 -32.05
N GLY A 43 18.89 -10.98 -33.16
CA GLY A 43 19.94 -10.49 -34.06
C GLY A 43 20.69 -11.65 -34.73
N HIS A 44 22.01 -11.71 -34.56
CA HIS A 44 22.88 -12.77 -35.06
C HIS A 44 23.21 -13.85 -34.00
N VAL A 45 22.66 -13.75 -32.79
CA VAL A 45 23.00 -14.64 -31.67
C VAL A 45 21.82 -15.55 -31.34
N TRP A 46 22.11 -16.84 -31.16
CA TRP A 46 21.15 -17.82 -30.63
C TRP A 46 21.22 -17.85 -29.11
N LEU A 47 20.08 -17.75 -28.45
CA LEU A 47 19.94 -17.76 -27.00
C LEU A 47 19.05 -18.93 -26.59
N GLN A 48 19.47 -19.69 -25.58
CA GLN A 48 18.67 -20.77 -25.02
C GLN A 48 17.67 -20.21 -24.01
N VAL A 49 16.39 -20.57 -24.13
CA VAL A 49 15.36 -20.19 -23.19
C VAL A 49 15.47 -21.07 -21.95
N ILE A 50 15.72 -20.46 -20.79
CA ILE A 50 15.85 -21.18 -19.51
C ILE A 50 14.63 -20.99 -18.59
N GLY A 51 13.77 -20.03 -18.90
CA GLY A 51 12.61 -19.73 -18.07
C GLY A 51 11.59 -18.82 -18.76
N VAL A 52 10.38 -18.87 -18.23
CA VAL A 52 9.24 -18.06 -18.67
C VAL A 52 8.67 -17.31 -17.48
N LEU A 53 8.47 -16.00 -17.65
CA LEU A 53 7.82 -15.17 -16.65
C LEU A 53 6.33 -15.49 -16.56
N GLN A 54 5.79 -15.43 -15.34
CA GLN A 54 4.35 -15.54 -15.12
C GLN A 54 3.64 -14.34 -15.74
N LYS A 55 2.56 -14.63 -16.49
CA LYS A 55 1.72 -13.58 -17.05
C LYS A 55 1.24 -12.67 -15.93
N THR A 56 1.57 -11.39 -16.06
CA THR A 56 1.15 -10.36 -15.11
C THR A 56 0.06 -9.53 -15.79
N ASP A 57 -1.19 -9.64 -15.33
CA ASP A 57 -2.35 -8.90 -15.86
C ASP A 57 -2.45 -7.47 -15.30
N VAL A 58 -1.31 -6.79 -15.16
CA VAL A 58 -1.27 -5.40 -14.69
C VAL A 58 -1.43 -4.49 -15.90
N THR A 59 -2.67 -4.34 -16.36
CA THR A 59 -3.05 -3.35 -17.38
C THR A 59 -3.07 -1.96 -16.74
N LEU A 60 -1.90 -1.33 -16.57
CA LEU A 60 -1.88 0.09 -16.20
C LEU A 60 -2.05 0.91 -17.49
N THR A 61 -3.31 1.14 -17.85
CA THR A 61 -3.77 1.90 -19.01
C THR A 61 -3.35 3.38 -19.04
N GLY A 62 -2.55 3.85 -18.06
CA GLY A 62 -2.04 5.22 -17.98
C GLY A 62 -0.51 5.35 -17.95
N PHE A 63 0.27 4.26 -18.07
CA PHE A 63 1.72 4.26 -17.87
C PHE A 63 2.53 3.76 -19.08
N GLU A 64 1.89 3.60 -20.24
CA GLU A 64 2.58 3.25 -21.48
C GLU A 64 3.63 4.30 -21.88
N SER A 65 3.34 5.59 -21.61
CA SER A 65 4.24 6.72 -21.86
C SER A 65 5.41 6.83 -20.86
N ALA A 66 5.36 6.10 -19.74
CA ALA A 66 6.39 6.12 -18.69
C ALA A 66 7.34 4.91 -18.76
N GLY A 67 7.18 4.01 -19.75
CA GLY A 67 8.05 2.85 -19.95
C GLY A 67 7.96 1.79 -18.84
N VAL A 68 6.81 1.69 -18.15
CA VAL A 68 6.61 0.80 -16.99
C VAL A 68 5.85 -0.50 -17.33
N ASN A 69 5.24 -0.64 -18.51
CA ASN A 69 4.46 -1.84 -18.85
C ASN A 69 4.93 -2.55 -20.12
N VAL A 70 5.86 -3.52 -20.00
CA VAL A 70 5.99 -4.62 -20.98
C VAL A 70 6.71 -5.85 -20.37
N TYR A 71 6.44 -6.26 -19.13
CA TYR A 71 7.10 -7.50 -18.62
C TYR A 71 6.74 -8.74 -19.47
N ASN A 72 5.56 -8.73 -20.09
CA ASN A 72 5.02 -9.86 -20.85
C ASN A 72 5.57 -9.97 -22.28
N ASP A 73 5.99 -8.87 -22.93
CA ASP A 73 6.52 -8.87 -24.31
C ASP A 73 8.04 -8.63 -24.39
N ASN A 74 8.75 -8.70 -23.25
CA ASN A 74 10.20 -8.52 -23.20
C ASN A 74 10.97 -9.85 -23.13
N VAL A 75 12.17 -9.85 -23.73
CA VAL A 75 13.18 -10.90 -23.56
C VAL A 75 14.27 -10.38 -22.62
N TYR A 76 14.55 -11.14 -21.57
CA TYR A 76 15.56 -10.83 -20.58
C TYR A 76 16.82 -11.62 -20.88
N ILE A 77 17.96 -10.92 -20.97
CA ILE A 77 19.27 -11.50 -21.28
C ILE A 77 20.26 -10.96 -20.24
N PRO A 78 21.19 -11.78 -19.72
CA PRO A 78 22.23 -11.30 -18.83
C PRO A 78 23.03 -10.16 -19.45
N VAL A 79 23.27 -9.10 -18.67
CA VAL A 79 23.98 -7.89 -19.13
C VAL A 79 25.35 -8.25 -19.71
N LYS A 80 26.08 -9.18 -19.09
CA LYS A 80 27.39 -9.65 -19.55
C LYS A 80 27.31 -10.36 -20.91
N THR A 81 26.28 -11.17 -21.14
CA THR A 81 26.02 -11.83 -22.43
C THR A 81 25.77 -10.79 -23.52
N VAL A 82 24.96 -9.76 -23.22
CA VAL A 82 24.73 -8.65 -24.16
C VAL A 82 26.04 -7.90 -24.44
N LEU A 83 26.81 -7.58 -23.39
CA LEU A 83 28.05 -6.83 -23.50
C LEU A 83 29.14 -7.54 -24.34
N MET A 84 29.25 -8.87 -24.26
CA MET A 84 30.27 -9.61 -25.00
C MET A 84 29.88 -9.91 -26.45
N ARG A 85 28.60 -10.22 -26.72
CA ARG A 85 28.18 -10.84 -27.99
C ARG A 85 27.56 -9.86 -28.98
N TYR A 86 27.11 -8.70 -28.51
CA TYR A 86 26.48 -7.68 -29.34
C TYR A 86 27.39 -6.46 -29.45
N GLN A 87 28.20 -6.42 -30.53
CA GLN A 87 29.16 -5.33 -30.79
C GLN A 87 28.49 -4.04 -31.25
N ASN A 88 27.39 -4.12 -32.02
CA ASN A 88 26.63 -2.95 -32.49
C ASN A 88 25.20 -2.99 -31.93
N ARG A 89 24.98 -2.29 -30.81
CA ARG A 89 23.69 -2.29 -30.09
C ARG A 89 22.67 -1.31 -30.64
N ALA A 90 23.08 -0.39 -31.52
CA ALA A 90 22.15 0.49 -32.23
C ALA A 90 21.13 -0.30 -33.07
N LEU A 91 21.47 -1.55 -33.44
CA LEU A 91 20.59 -2.47 -34.17
C LEU A 91 19.58 -3.23 -33.29
N ILE A 92 19.68 -3.11 -31.96
CA ILE A 92 18.81 -3.80 -30.98
C ILE A 92 17.62 -2.93 -30.59
N SER A 93 17.62 -1.64 -30.93
CA SER A 93 16.48 -0.75 -30.71
C SER A 93 15.27 -1.18 -31.56
N GLY A 94 14.09 -1.17 -30.95
CA GLY A 94 12.83 -1.72 -31.48
C GLY A 94 12.26 -1.06 -32.74
N SER A 95 13.03 -0.26 -33.48
CA SER A 95 12.55 0.47 -34.66
C SER A 95 12.33 -0.41 -35.90
N LYS A 96 12.79 -1.67 -35.92
CA LYS A 96 12.63 -2.55 -37.09
C LYS A 96 11.25 -3.20 -37.23
N LEU A 97 10.32 -2.96 -36.32
CA LEU A 97 8.96 -3.53 -36.38
C LEU A 97 7.93 -2.66 -37.11
N GLN A 98 8.30 -1.48 -37.63
CA GLN A 98 7.34 -0.53 -38.21
C GLN A 98 7.37 -0.39 -39.75
N SER A 99 8.30 -1.03 -40.45
CA SER A 99 8.37 -1.00 -41.93
C SER A 99 8.02 -2.36 -42.54
N GLY A 100 6.75 -2.77 -42.40
CA GLY A 100 6.22 -3.92 -43.12
C GLY A 100 5.91 -3.56 -44.57
N THR A 101 6.63 -4.15 -45.52
CA THR A 101 6.24 -4.12 -46.94
C THR A 101 5.16 -5.19 -47.17
N ALA A 102 3.90 -4.78 -47.37
CA ALA A 102 2.81 -5.69 -47.71
C ALA A 102 2.59 -5.70 -49.23
N ARG A 103 2.70 -6.88 -49.85
CA ARG A 103 2.35 -7.12 -51.25
C ARG A 103 0.88 -7.58 -51.31
N PHE A 104 0.02 -6.78 -51.92
CA PHE A 104 -1.36 -7.19 -52.22
C PHE A 104 -1.62 -7.04 -53.72
N GLY A 105 -2.02 -8.13 -54.38
CA GLY A 105 -2.57 -8.11 -55.74
C GLY A 105 -1.76 -7.33 -56.79
N GLY A 106 -0.50 -7.70 -57.01
CA GLY A 106 0.28 -7.21 -58.16
C GLY A 106 0.74 -5.74 -58.12
N ASN A 107 0.25 -4.92 -57.19
CA ASN A 107 0.61 -3.51 -57.08
C ASN A 107 1.45 -3.22 -55.83
N PHE A 108 2.52 -2.44 -55.99
CA PHE A 108 3.48 -2.13 -54.93
C PHE A 108 3.05 -0.85 -54.19
N PHE A 109 2.74 -0.94 -52.90
CA PHE A 109 2.42 0.22 -52.06
C PHE A 109 3.47 0.39 -50.97
N ILE A 110 4.14 1.55 -50.96
CA ILE A 110 5.06 1.98 -49.90
C ILE A 110 4.26 2.86 -48.94
N PHE A 111 4.02 2.41 -47.72
CA PHE A 111 3.52 3.29 -46.65
C PHE A 111 4.69 4.11 -46.11
N GLY A 112 4.70 5.41 -46.43
CA GLY A 112 5.69 6.35 -45.90
C GLY A 112 5.48 6.58 -44.41
N GLY A 113 6.38 6.05 -43.58
CA GLY A 113 6.54 6.46 -42.19
C GLY A 113 7.24 7.82 -42.10
N ALA A 114 6.88 8.61 -41.09
CA ALA A 114 7.43 9.93 -40.80
C ALA A 114 8.98 9.93 -40.77
N PRO A 115 9.63 11.08 -41.04
CA PRO A 115 11.08 11.16 -41.08
C PRO A 115 11.65 10.71 -39.73
N GLU A 116 12.58 9.76 -39.76
CA GLU A 116 13.42 9.41 -38.61
C GLU A 116 14.05 10.70 -38.07
N THR A 117 13.52 11.20 -36.95
CA THR A 117 14.26 12.16 -36.15
C THR A 117 15.47 11.38 -35.68
N GLN A 118 16.67 11.75 -36.18
CA GLN A 118 17.95 11.09 -35.92
C GLN A 118 17.93 10.48 -34.52
N SER A 119 17.75 9.16 -34.45
CA SER A 119 17.92 8.43 -33.20
C SER A 119 19.37 8.69 -32.84
N SER A 120 19.64 9.59 -31.89
CA SER A 120 20.98 9.82 -31.36
C SER A 120 21.54 8.44 -31.09
N GLN A 121 22.58 8.03 -31.82
CA GLN A 121 23.14 6.70 -31.63
C GLN A 121 23.44 6.60 -30.14
N ASN A 122 22.74 5.68 -29.47
CA ASN A 122 22.91 5.53 -28.06
C ASN A 122 24.26 4.84 -27.85
N TYR A 123 25.29 5.64 -27.60
CA TYR A 123 26.65 5.18 -27.35
C TYR A 123 26.83 4.63 -25.93
N HIS A 124 25.79 4.71 -25.09
CA HIS A 124 25.89 4.34 -23.68
C HIS A 124 25.86 2.81 -23.57
N GLN A 125 26.66 2.27 -22.64
CA GLN A 125 26.71 0.82 -22.41
C GLN A 125 25.46 0.30 -21.70
N LEU A 126 24.78 1.18 -20.95
CA LEU A 126 23.58 0.90 -20.16
C LEU A 126 22.57 2.03 -20.40
N ASP A 127 21.32 1.66 -20.73
CA ASP A 127 20.24 2.64 -20.97
C ASP A 127 19.59 3.10 -19.66
N ARG A 128 19.44 2.18 -18.70
CA ARG A 128 18.74 2.42 -17.45
C ARG A 128 19.27 1.52 -16.35
N ILE A 129 19.45 2.10 -15.17
CA ILE A 129 19.71 1.37 -13.93
C ILE A 129 18.44 1.47 -13.08
N ILE A 130 17.86 0.32 -12.73
CA ILE A 130 16.69 0.27 -11.85
C ILE A 130 17.19 0.07 -10.44
N VAL A 131 16.85 1.02 -9.56
CA VAL A 131 17.20 0.96 -8.13
C VAL A 131 15.92 0.73 -7.34
N GLN A 132 15.88 -0.35 -6.57
CA GLN A 132 14.75 -0.65 -5.69
C GLN A 132 15.02 -0.08 -4.30
N VAL A 133 14.11 0.77 -3.82
CA VAL A 133 14.14 1.33 -2.46
C VAL A 133 13.21 0.50 -1.57
N LYS A 134 13.63 0.24 -0.33
CA LYS A 134 12.89 -0.60 0.61
C LYS A 134 11.57 0.06 1.05
N GLU A 135 11.61 1.34 1.37
CA GLU A 135 10.45 2.10 1.83
C GLU A 135 10.19 3.32 0.95
N THR A 136 8.91 3.59 0.69
CA THR A 136 8.48 4.74 -0.12
C THR A 136 8.93 6.08 0.46
N VAL A 137 8.98 6.18 1.80
CA VAL A 137 9.37 7.41 2.53
C VAL A 137 10.82 7.78 2.25
N ASP A 138 11.68 6.79 1.99
CA ASP A 138 13.11 7.00 1.77
C ASP A 138 13.44 7.44 0.34
N ILE A 139 12.49 7.38 -0.60
CA ILE A 139 12.73 7.67 -2.02
C ILE A 139 13.32 9.08 -2.23
N PRO A 140 12.79 10.18 -1.66
CA PRO A 140 13.36 11.51 -1.84
C PRO A 140 14.79 11.64 -1.29
N SER A 141 15.07 11.02 -0.14
CA SER A 141 16.42 11.03 0.44
C SER A 141 17.40 10.21 -0.40
N THR A 142 16.95 9.07 -0.91
CA THR A 142 17.74 8.17 -1.75
C THR A 142 18.05 8.82 -3.10
N THR A 143 17.09 9.52 -3.71
CA THR A 143 17.30 10.20 -4.99
C THR A 143 18.29 11.36 -4.86
N GLU A 144 18.25 12.11 -3.76
CA GLU A 144 19.22 13.15 -3.47
C GLU A 144 20.64 12.58 -3.31
N VAL A 145 20.78 11.49 -2.53
CA VAL A 145 22.07 10.82 -2.33
C VAL A 145 22.60 10.25 -3.65
N LEU A 146 21.75 9.58 -4.44
CA LEU A 146 22.12 9.04 -5.75
C LEU A 146 22.56 10.15 -6.71
N SER A 147 21.82 11.26 -6.75
CA SER A 147 22.17 12.42 -7.58
C SER A 147 23.55 12.98 -7.22
N LYS A 148 23.83 13.20 -5.92
CA LYS A 148 25.14 13.66 -5.45
C LYS A 148 26.26 12.66 -5.74
N MET A 149 25.99 11.37 -5.55
CA MET A 149 26.98 10.30 -5.81
C MET A 149 27.33 10.21 -7.30
N LEU A 150 26.33 10.26 -8.19
CA LEU A 150 26.53 10.21 -9.63
C LEU A 150 27.22 11.47 -10.14
N LEU A 151 26.81 12.65 -9.68
CA LEU A 151 27.50 13.91 -10.02
C LEU A 151 28.98 13.85 -9.65
N ARG A 152 29.32 13.39 -8.44
CA ARG A 152 30.72 13.25 -8.02
C ARG A 152 31.48 12.24 -8.88
N ARG A 153 30.84 11.13 -9.28
CA ARG A 153 31.45 10.10 -10.12
C ARG A 153 31.67 10.57 -11.55
N HIS A 154 30.79 11.44 -12.04
CA HIS A 154 30.81 11.96 -13.41
C HIS A 154 31.49 13.35 -13.47
N ALA A 155 32.43 13.61 -12.55
CA ALA A 155 33.23 14.84 -12.51
C ALA A 155 32.38 16.14 -12.49
N ASN A 156 31.25 16.13 -11.78
CA ASN A 156 30.25 17.20 -11.68
C ASN A 156 29.54 17.55 -12.99
N VAL A 157 29.54 16.65 -13.98
CA VAL A 157 28.73 16.77 -15.20
C VAL A 157 27.38 16.10 -14.98
N LYS A 158 26.29 16.78 -15.36
CA LYS A 158 24.93 16.24 -15.28
C LYS A 158 24.54 15.61 -16.62
N ASP A 159 24.78 14.31 -16.74
CA ASP A 159 24.56 13.47 -17.92
C ASP A 159 23.58 12.31 -17.65
N PHE A 160 22.85 12.34 -16.52
CA PHE A 160 21.88 11.33 -16.13
C PHE A 160 20.55 11.95 -15.70
N GLU A 161 19.48 11.17 -15.79
CA GLU A 161 18.14 11.52 -15.31
C GLU A 161 17.66 10.44 -14.33
N ILE A 162 17.11 10.88 -13.19
CA ILE A 162 16.51 9.99 -12.20
C ILE A 162 15.00 10.14 -12.30
N ILE A 163 14.33 9.09 -12.80
CA ILE A 163 12.88 9.05 -12.95
C ILE A 163 12.29 8.32 -11.76
N VAL A 164 11.53 9.05 -10.93
CA VAL A 164 10.76 8.47 -9.82
C VAL A 164 9.31 8.29 -10.26
N PRO A 165 8.72 7.08 -10.14
CA PRO A 165 7.30 6.86 -10.41
C PRO A 165 6.37 7.52 -9.36
N GLU A 166 6.35 8.85 -9.27
CA GLU A 166 5.59 9.61 -8.25
C GLU A 166 4.10 9.31 -8.26
N LEU A 167 3.51 9.01 -9.43
CA LEU A 167 2.09 8.71 -9.56
C LEU A 167 1.69 7.45 -8.78
N LEU A 168 2.53 6.42 -8.77
CA LEU A 168 2.28 5.20 -8.02
C LEU A 168 2.36 5.46 -6.50
N LEU A 169 3.32 6.28 -6.07
CA LEU A 169 3.46 6.67 -4.67
C LEU A 169 2.28 7.51 -4.20
N LYS A 170 1.88 8.51 -4.99
CA LYS A 170 0.72 9.37 -4.71
C LYS A 170 -0.58 8.58 -4.68
N GLN A 171 -0.77 7.62 -5.58
CA GLN A 171 -1.96 6.76 -5.59
C GLN A 171 -2.03 5.90 -4.32
N GLN A 172 -0.94 5.23 -3.95
CA GLN A 172 -0.89 4.44 -2.71
C GLN A 172 -1.17 5.30 -1.48
N GLN A 173 -0.58 6.50 -1.42
CA GLN A 173 -0.79 7.43 -0.30
C GLN A 173 -2.25 7.89 -0.24
N ARG A 174 -2.83 8.31 -1.36
CA ARG A 174 -4.25 8.70 -1.45
C ARG A 174 -5.18 7.58 -0.97
N THR A 175 -4.92 6.35 -1.39
CA THR A 175 -5.71 5.19 -0.94
C THR A 175 -5.58 4.99 0.57
N LYS A 176 -4.36 5.04 1.14
CA LYS A 176 -4.15 4.96 2.59
C LYS A 176 -4.87 6.08 3.34
N ASP A 177 -4.80 7.30 2.85
CA ASP A 177 -5.45 8.46 3.46
C ASP A 177 -6.98 8.30 3.47
N ILE A 178 -7.56 7.85 2.34
CA ILE A 178 -8.99 7.54 2.25
C ILE A 178 -9.37 6.46 3.26
N PHE A 179 -8.61 5.36 3.33
CA PHE A 179 -8.88 4.29 4.31
C PHE A 179 -8.81 4.81 5.75
N ASN A 180 -7.80 5.61 6.09
CA ASN A 180 -7.67 6.21 7.41
C ASN A 180 -8.86 7.12 7.75
N ILE A 181 -9.31 7.95 6.81
CA ILE A 181 -10.49 8.82 7.00
C ILE A 181 -11.74 7.97 7.22
N VAL A 182 -11.98 6.95 6.39
CA VAL A 182 -13.16 6.08 6.51
C VAL A 182 -13.15 5.32 7.83
N LEU A 183 -12.02 4.72 8.21
CA LEU A 183 -11.89 3.98 9.46
C LEU A 183 -12.05 4.89 10.67
N GLY A 184 -11.48 6.10 10.61
CA GLY A 184 -11.64 7.13 11.63
C GLY A 184 -13.09 7.60 11.77
N ALA A 185 -13.81 7.78 10.66
CA ALA A 185 -15.23 8.14 10.67
C ALA A 185 -16.09 7.03 11.28
N ILE A 186 -15.88 5.78 10.89
CA ILE A 186 -16.61 4.63 11.45
C ILE A 186 -16.32 4.48 12.96
N ALA A 187 -15.06 4.64 13.36
CA ALA A 187 -14.67 4.63 14.77
C ALA A 187 -15.34 5.77 15.54
N GLY A 188 -15.36 6.99 14.97
CA GLY A 188 -16.01 8.15 15.58
C GLY A 188 -17.52 7.97 15.74
N ILE A 189 -18.22 7.48 14.71
CA ILE A 189 -19.66 7.17 14.78
C ILE A 189 -19.91 6.11 15.86
N SER A 190 -19.11 5.04 15.89
CA SER A 190 -19.23 3.97 16.89
C SER A 190 -19.01 4.50 18.31
N LEU A 191 -18.08 5.44 18.47
CA LEU A 191 -17.81 6.09 19.75
C LEU A 191 -18.99 6.94 20.22
N VAL A 192 -19.61 7.72 19.33
CA VAL A 192 -20.80 8.52 19.65
C VAL A 192 -21.99 7.63 20.03
N VAL A 193 -22.26 6.57 19.25
CA VAL A 193 -23.33 5.61 19.54
C VAL A 193 -23.10 4.91 20.88
N GLY A 194 -21.85 4.48 21.14
CA GLY A 194 -21.47 3.90 22.43
C GLY A 194 -21.63 4.90 23.59
N GLY A 195 -21.23 6.15 23.40
CA GLY A 195 -21.39 7.23 24.38
C GLY A 195 -22.86 7.52 24.70
N ILE A 196 -23.74 7.57 23.70
CA ILE A 196 -25.19 7.69 23.89
C ILE A 196 -25.73 6.49 24.67
N GLY A 197 -25.23 5.28 24.41
CA GLY A 197 -25.58 4.08 25.18
C GLY A 197 -25.24 4.21 26.66
N ILE A 198 -24.01 4.65 26.99
CA ILE A 198 -23.58 4.91 28.37
C ILE A 198 -24.49 5.97 29.01
N MET A 199 -24.77 7.07 28.30
CA MET A 199 -25.64 8.13 28.78
C MET A 199 -27.05 7.62 29.12
N ASN A 200 -27.64 6.77 28.26
CA ASN A 200 -28.98 6.23 28.46
C ASN A 200 -29.04 5.27 29.65
N ILE A 201 -28.04 4.38 29.79
CA ILE A 201 -27.94 3.47 30.93
C ILE A 201 -27.78 4.27 32.22
N MET A 202 -26.92 5.29 32.23
CA MET A 202 -26.74 6.17 33.39
C MET A 202 -28.00 6.94 33.73
N PHE A 203 -28.72 7.45 32.73
CA PHE A 203 -29.98 8.16 32.97
C PHE A 203 -31.05 7.26 33.59
N ALA A 204 -31.16 6.02 33.11
CA ALA A 204 -32.06 5.02 33.70
C ALA A 204 -31.69 4.68 35.14
N SER A 205 -30.41 4.40 35.41
CA SER A 205 -29.90 4.09 36.77
C SER A 205 -30.16 5.23 37.77
N VAL A 206 -29.97 6.48 37.34
CA VAL A 206 -30.28 7.68 38.15
C VAL A 206 -31.78 7.75 38.48
N MET A 207 -32.65 7.46 37.52
CA MET A 207 -34.09 7.51 37.72
C MET A 207 -34.58 6.40 38.64
N GLU A 208 -34.01 5.20 38.56
CA GLU A 208 -34.32 4.10 39.49
C GLU A 208 -33.90 4.43 40.93
N ARG A 209 -32.78 5.13 41.12
CA ARG A 209 -32.24 5.51 42.43
C ARG A 209 -32.67 6.92 42.90
N ILE A 210 -33.68 7.53 42.30
CA ILE A 210 -33.99 8.95 42.54
C ILE A 210 -34.41 9.27 43.98
N LYS A 211 -35.13 8.35 44.64
CA LYS A 211 -35.50 8.48 46.07
C LYS A 211 -34.27 8.48 46.98
N GLU A 212 -33.30 7.61 46.70
CA GLU A 212 -32.05 7.52 47.44
C GLU A 212 -31.24 8.83 47.32
N ILE A 213 -31.14 9.38 46.11
CA ILE A 213 -30.46 10.67 45.86
C ILE A 213 -31.15 11.81 46.63
N GLY A 214 -32.49 11.86 46.59
CA GLY A 214 -33.28 12.84 47.33
C GLY A 214 -33.04 12.78 48.84
N THR A 215 -32.99 11.57 49.42
CA THR A 215 -32.67 11.40 50.85
C THR A 215 -31.26 11.87 51.20
N ARG A 216 -30.25 11.59 50.36
CA ARG A 216 -28.87 12.05 50.58
C ARG A 216 -28.76 13.58 50.55
N LEU A 217 -29.41 14.22 49.58
CA LEU A 217 -29.45 15.69 49.48
C LEU A 217 -30.18 16.32 50.67
N ALA A 218 -31.28 15.71 51.14
CA ALA A 218 -32.03 16.18 52.30
C ALA A 218 -31.24 16.09 53.62
N ILE A 219 -30.36 15.10 53.75
CA ILE A 219 -29.46 14.92 54.91
C ILE A 219 -28.23 15.85 54.84
N GLY A 220 -28.01 16.54 53.71
CA GLY A 220 -26.99 17.57 53.55
C GLY A 220 -25.80 17.21 52.65
N ALA A 221 -25.90 16.15 51.84
CA ALA A 221 -24.91 15.86 50.81
C ALA A 221 -24.81 17.01 49.79
N LYS A 222 -23.60 17.34 49.33
CA LYS A 222 -23.43 18.36 48.30
C LYS A 222 -23.79 17.79 46.93
N LYS A 223 -24.20 18.67 46.01
CA LYS A 223 -24.44 18.31 44.60
C LYS A 223 -23.20 17.64 43.98
N ASP A 224 -22.01 18.12 44.33
CA ASP A 224 -20.74 17.59 43.84
C ASP A 224 -20.47 16.15 44.32
N ASP A 225 -20.96 15.75 45.51
CA ASP A 225 -20.79 14.39 46.02
C ASP A 225 -21.59 13.40 45.17
N ILE A 226 -22.81 13.79 44.78
CA ILE A 226 -23.68 13.00 43.90
C ILE A 226 -23.08 12.92 42.49
N VAL A 227 -22.61 14.05 41.95
CA VAL A 227 -21.96 14.08 40.63
C VAL A 227 -20.71 13.19 40.62
N ALA A 228 -19.87 13.27 41.65
CA ALA A 228 -18.66 12.46 41.76
C ALA A 228 -18.97 10.96 41.84
N GLN A 229 -20.00 10.57 42.58
CA GLN A 229 -20.44 9.17 42.68
C GLN A 229 -20.85 8.60 41.32
N PHE A 230 -21.77 9.27 40.62
CA PHE A 230 -22.26 8.79 39.31
C PHE A 230 -21.20 8.91 38.21
N LEU A 231 -20.35 9.92 38.27
CA LEU A 231 -19.22 10.05 37.35
C LEU A 231 -18.21 8.91 37.55
N ALA A 232 -17.92 8.54 38.79
CA ALA A 232 -17.05 7.40 39.10
C ALA A 232 -17.66 6.08 38.58
N GLU A 233 -18.98 5.88 38.72
CA GLU A 233 -19.69 4.72 38.16
C GLU A 233 -19.56 4.66 36.62
N ALA A 234 -19.79 5.79 35.94
CA ALA A 234 -19.64 5.90 34.49
C ALA A 234 -18.21 5.66 34.00
N VAL A 235 -17.22 6.22 34.70
CA VAL A 235 -15.79 6.02 34.39
C VAL A 235 -15.35 4.58 34.65
N LEU A 236 -15.87 3.93 35.70
CA LEU A 236 -15.55 2.54 35.98
C LEU A 236 -16.12 1.61 34.89
N ILE A 237 -17.33 1.86 34.42
CA ILE A 237 -17.93 1.15 33.28
C ILE A 237 -17.10 1.37 32.00
N SER A 238 -16.67 2.61 31.71
CA SER A 238 -15.88 2.89 30.51
C SER A 238 -14.47 2.29 30.56
N VAL A 239 -13.80 2.36 31.71
CA VAL A 239 -12.46 1.78 31.91
C VAL A 239 -12.49 0.27 31.81
N THR A 240 -13.48 -0.39 32.44
CA THR A 240 -13.63 -1.86 32.35
C THR A 240 -13.98 -2.29 30.93
N GLY A 241 -14.91 -1.60 30.27
CA GLY A 241 -15.24 -1.82 28.87
C GLY A 241 -14.04 -1.58 27.93
N GLY A 242 -13.27 -0.53 28.18
CA GLY A 242 -12.04 -0.22 27.44
C GLY A 242 -10.97 -1.29 27.61
N PHE A 243 -10.76 -1.78 28.83
CA PHE A 243 -9.82 -2.88 29.10
C PHE A 243 -10.23 -4.18 28.38
N ILE A 244 -11.51 -4.55 28.47
CA ILE A 244 -12.07 -5.70 27.75
C ILE A 244 -11.94 -5.51 26.24
N GLY A 245 -12.23 -4.32 25.72
CA GLY A 245 -12.10 -3.98 24.30
C GLY A 245 -10.66 -4.10 23.79
N VAL A 246 -9.66 -3.66 24.57
CA VAL A 246 -8.25 -3.82 24.24
C VAL A 246 -7.87 -5.30 24.16
N ILE A 247 -8.26 -6.11 25.16
CA ILE A 247 -7.98 -7.55 25.16
C ILE A 247 -8.60 -8.21 23.93
N LEU A 248 -9.88 -7.95 23.66
CA LEU A 248 -10.57 -8.50 22.49
C LEU A 248 -9.92 -8.05 21.17
N GLY A 249 -9.51 -6.79 21.06
CA GLY A 249 -8.81 -6.27 19.87
C GLY A 249 -7.47 -6.96 19.62
N VAL A 250 -6.68 -7.20 20.66
CA VAL A 250 -5.39 -7.92 20.56
C VAL A 250 -5.62 -9.38 20.17
N VAL A 251 -6.59 -10.06 20.79
CA VAL A 251 -6.93 -11.44 20.47
C VAL A 251 -7.41 -11.55 19.02
N LEU A 252 -8.29 -10.65 18.58
CA LEU A 252 -8.82 -10.63 17.22
C LEU A 252 -7.71 -10.38 16.19
N SER A 253 -6.77 -9.49 16.51
CA SER A 253 -5.58 -9.24 15.69
C SER A 253 -4.75 -10.52 15.48
N PHE A 254 -4.52 -11.30 16.54
CA PHE A 254 -3.80 -12.57 16.45
C PHE A 254 -4.55 -13.62 15.62
N VAL A 255 -5.87 -13.72 15.80
CA VAL A 255 -6.75 -14.60 15.01
C VAL A 255 -6.68 -14.23 13.53
N ILE A 256 -6.77 -12.94 13.19
CA ILE A 256 -6.68 -12.48 11.79
C ILE A 256 -5.32 -12.85 11.19
N THR A 257 -4.23 -12.62 11.90
CA THR A 257 -2.89 -13.01 11.44
C THR A 257 -2.81 -14.52 11.16
N ARG A 258 -3.36 -15.36 12.05
CA ARG A 258 -3.27 -16.81 11.94
C ARG A 258 -4.09 -17.39 10.77
N PHE A 259 -5.29 -16.87 10.55
CA PHE A 259 -6.23 -17.41 9.55
C PHE A 259 -6.10 -16.77 8.17
N PHE A 260 -5.81 -15.47 8.10
CA PHE A 260 -5.76 -14.72 6.84
C PHE A 260 -4.34 -14.45 6.34
N GLY A 261 -3.30 -14.73 7.14
CA GLY A 261 -1.89 -14.55 6.75
C GLY A 261 -1.45 -13.10 6.59
N ILE A 262 -2.26 -12.14 7.04
CA ILE A 262 -1.95 -10.70 7.01
C ILE A 262 -1.24 -10.35 8.32
N LEU A 263 0.00 -9.83 8.26
CA LEU A 263 0.73 -9.39 9.46
C LEU A 263 0.05 -8.16 10.07
N THR A 264 -0.64 -8.34 11.19
CA THR A 264 -1.23 -7.23 11.94
C THR A 264 -0.26 -6.74 13.02
N ILE A 265 0.18 -5.48 12.89
CA ILE A 265 1.09 -4.84 13.85
C ILE A 265 0.25 -4.01 14.81
N VAL A 266 0.24 -4.38 16.09
CA VAL A 266 -0.43 -3.62 17.15
C VAL A 266 0.60 -2.71 17.83
N SER A 267 0.45 -1.40 17.67
CA SER A 267 1.32 -0.42 18.33
C SER A 267 0.87 -0.19 19.78
N PRO A 268 1.76 -0.30 20.78
CA PRO A 268 1.44 -0.01 22.19
C PRO A 268 0.89 1.41 22.39
N PHE A 269 1.40 2.38 21.63
CA PHE A 269 0.97 3.78 21.72
C PHE A 269 -0.50 3.95 21.27
N SER A 270 -0.92 3.22 20.23
CA SER A 270 -2.30 3.23 19.75
C SER A 270 -3.27 2.66 20.79
N VAL A 271 -2.84 1.65 21.56
CA VAL A 271 -3.64 1.06 22.64
C VAL A 271 -3.87 2.07 23.77
N ILE A 272 -2.83 2.81 24.16
CA ILE A 272 -2.93 3.85 25.20
C ILE A 272 -3.88 4.96 24.76
N ILE A 273 -3.78 5.42 23.51
CA ILE A 273 -4.70 6.43 22.96
C ILE A 273 -6.14 5.91 22.96
N ALA A 274 -6.37 4.70 22.47
CA ALA A 274 -7.72 4.12 22.42
C ALA A 274 -8.36 3.99 23.81
N PHE A 275 -7.57 3.55 24.81
CA PHE A 275 -8.00 3.47 26.19
C PHE A 275 -8.29 4.87 26.78
N GLY A 276 -7.44 5.86 26.51
CA GLY A 276 -7.67 7.24 26.92
C GLY A 276 -8.93 7.85 26.32
N VAL A 277 -9.19 7.59 25.03
CA VAL A 277 -10.43 8.02 24.35
C VAL A 277 -11.66 7.35 24.99
N SER A 278 -11.60 6.05 25.30
CA SER A 278 -12.69 5.34 25.98
C SER A 278 -13.02 5.94 27.35
N ALA A 279 -12.00 6.23 28.17
CA ALA A 279 -12.18 6.89 29.45
C ALA A 279 -12.79 8.30 29.29
N ALA A 280 -12.28 9.10 28.35
CA ALA A 280 -12.79 10.45 28.08
C ALA A 280 -14.26 10.44 27.67
N VAL A 281 -14.71 9.48 26.86
CA VAL A 281 -16.11 9.33 26.47
C VAL A 281 -16.99 8.96 27.65
N GLY A 282 -16.53 8.08 28.56
CA GLY A 282 -17.24 7.78 29.81
C GLY A 282 -17.45 9.04 30.67
N VAL A 283 -16.43 9.90 30.77
CA VAL A 283 -16.53 11.17 31.50
C VAL A 283 -17.54 12.11 30.83
N ILE A 284 -17.40 12.35 29.51
CA ILE A 284 -18.24 13.31 28.77
C ILE A 284 -19.72 12.92 28.84
N PHE A 285 -20.04 11.66 28.54
CA PHE A 285 -21.43 11.19 28.50
C PHE A 285 -22.00 10.83 29.88
N GLY A 286 -21.16 10.55 30.88
CA GLY A 286 -21.58 10.33 32.27
C GLY A 286 -21.83 11.62 33.06
N LEU A 287 -21.14 12.71 32.73
CA LEU A 287 -21.26 13.97 33.46
C LEU A 287 -22.63 14.63 33.31
N SER A 288 -23.21 14.59 32.11
CA SER A 288 -24.54 15.18 31.82
C SER A 288 -25.66 14.59 32.69
N PRO A 289 -25.89 13.26 32.73
CA PRO A 289 -26.91 12.68 33.59
C PRO A 289 -26.58 12.85 35.08
N ALA A 290 -25.31 12.74 35.49
CA ALA A 290 -24.89 12.94 36.88
C ALA A 290 -25.22 14.36 37.38
N LYS A 291 -24.96 15.38 36.55
CA LYS A 291 -25.31 16.77 36.87
C LYS A 291 -26.81 16.98 36.95
N ARG A 292 -27.58 16.42 36.01
CA ARG A 292 -29.05 16.48 36.03
C ARG A 292 -29.64 15.81 37.27
N ALA A 293 -29.03 14.74 37.76
CA ALA A 293 -29.43 14.07 39.00
C ALA A 293 -29.27 14.98 40.22
N ALA A 294 -28.12 15.66 40.32
CA ALA A 294 -27.78 16.51 41.46
C ALA A 294 -28.57 17.84 41.49
N GLU A 295 -29.14 18.27 40.37
CA GLU A 295 -29.93 19.50 40.27
C GLU A 295 -31.43 19.29 40.59
N ARG A 296 -31.91 18.05 40.74
CA ARG A 296 -33.30 17.75 41.12
C ARG A 296 -33.61 18.21 42.54
N ASP A 297 -34.82 18.74 42.74
CA ASP A 297 -35.30 19.13 44.07
C ASP A 297 -35.52 17.89 44.95
N PRO A 298 -34.92 17.83 46.16
CA PRO A 298 -35.12 16.72 47.11
C PRO A 298 -36.60 16.48 47.46
N ILE A 299 -37.40 17.55 47.53
CA ILE A 299 -38.82 17.47 47.89
C ILE A 299 -39.62 16.81 46.77
N GLU A 300 -39.34 17.15 45.51
CA GLU A 300 -39.97 16.48 44.35
C GLU A 300 -39.55 15.01 44.24
N SER A 301 -38.29 14.71 44.55
CA SER A 301 -37.72 13.36 44.43
C SER A 301 -38.32 12.37 45.45
N LEU A 302 -38.79 12.87 46.59
CA LEU A 302 -39.46 12.08 47.64
C LEU A 302 -40.98 11.93 47.40
N ARG A 303 -41.58 12.76 46.55
CA ARG A 303 -43.02 12.77 46.27
C ARG A 303 -43.40 11.88 45.07
N TYR A 304 -42.43 11.45 44.27
CA TYR A 304 -42.65 10.50 43.19
C TYR A 304 -42.97 9.13 43.78
N GLU A 305 -44.12 8.53 43.42
CA GLU A 305 -44.39 7.11 43.69
C GLU A 305 -43.61 6.23 42.73
#